data_AF-A0A286UVM8-F1
#
_entry.id   AF-A0A286UVM8-F1
#
_cell.length_a   1.000
_cell.length_b   1.000
_cell.length_c   1.000
_cell.angle_alpha   90.00
_cell.angle_beta   90.00
_cell.angle_gamma   90.00
#
_symmetry.space_group_name_H-M   'P 1'
#
loop_
_entity.id
_entity.type
_entity.pdbx_description
1 polymer ?
#
loop_
_entity_poly.entity_id
_entity_poly.type
_entity_poly.pdbx_seq_one_letter_code
_entity_poly.pdbx_strand_id
1 'polypeptide(L)'
;MVRASTPLELRNSPSTRGWNKSTIKDKNSLRKSVFKPLASDNEKSHRSPFKFRPLRQSPYKRPLLAPKSKLATIREESPEEISFAQKNTIERPNASLPELDLFENVSNKSANESTSSISDYEGWDDESTLVAKFQDQSTTDLLEGEKVADLVYQLEVPMEARAEYLRHYLAHTIAPAARKVKEVHNVLEQKVDVPFGLSVLSFDDVCKSVEQFSLSNEDDLRKAYNDTQNNVRELFKELKEAYQRREQLWSDLQEAVDKSADKILSSLDNISLEVDDTVATIDKKAKDMSKSSGMDGKAKQKLLRELLSEM
;
A
#
# COMPACT_ATOMS: atom_id res chain seq x y z
N MET A 1 12.36 -27.07 41.17
CA MET A 1 11.17 -27.02 40.29
C MET A 1 11.64 -26.87 38.86
N VAL A 2 11.67 -27.97 38.11
CA VAL A 2 12.17 -28.04 36.73
C VAL A 2 10.97 -27.81 35.81
N ARG A 3 10.97 -26.73 35.02
CA ARG A 3 9.92 -26.46 34.03
C ARG A 3 10.20 -27.29 32.78
N ALA A 4 9.33 -28.26 32.51
CA ALA A 4 9.34 -29.01 31.26
C ALA A 4 8.81 -28.12 30.12
N SER A 5 9.66 -27.89 29.13
CA SER A 5 9.33 -27.22 27.87
C SER A 5 8.68 -28.22 26.90
N THR A 6 7.39 -28.05 26.63
CA THR A 6 6.68 -28.79 25.58
C THR A 6 6.95 -28.13 24.22
N PRO A 7 7.33 -28.89 23.18
CA PRO A 7 7.49 -28.35 21.83
C PRO A 7 6.13 -28.13 21.17
N LEU A 8 5.95 -26.95 20.58
CA LEU A 8 4.78 -26.60 19.76
C LEU A 8 4.85 -27.36 18.43
N GLU A 9 3.90 -28.25 18.19
CA GLU A 9 3.71 -28.87 16.88
C GLU A 9 3.14 -27.85 15.89
N LEU A 10 3.91 -27.61 14.82
CA LEU A 10 3.52 -26.81 13.68
C LEU A 10 2.49 -27.60 12.85
N ARG A 11 1.20 -27.33 13.04
CA ARG A 11 0.14 -27.85 12.16
C ARG A 11 0.22 -27.14 10.81
N ASN A 12 0.75 -27.84 9.81
CA ASN A 12 0.67 -27.46 8.41
C ASN A 12 -0.80 -27.45 7.95
N SER A 13 -1.30 -26.27 7.62
CA SER A 13 -2.62 -26.07 7.01
C SER A 13 -2.63 -26.55 5.55
N PRO A 14 -3.78 -27.06 5.06
CA PRO A 14 -3.88 -27.66 3.73
C PRO A 14 -3.87 -26.61 2.62
N SER A 15 -3.09 -26.94 1.58
CA SER A 15 -3.02 -26.32 0.26
C SER A 15 -4.40 -25.86 -0.27
N THR A 16 -4.55 -24.55 -0.46
CA THR A 16 -5.66 -23.99 -1.23
C THR A 16 -5.44 -24.25 -2.72
N ARG A 17 -6.51 -24.73 -3.34
CA ARG A 17 -6.63 -25.24 -4.70
C ARG A 17 -6.30 -24.19 -5.75
N GLY A 18 -5.73 -24.69 -6.85
CA GLY A 18 -5.36 -23.95 -8.05
C GLY A 18 -6.45 -23.05 -8.61
N TRP A 19 -6.09 -21.79 -8.77
CA TRP A 19 -6.76 -20.87 -9.68
C TRP A 19 -6.40 -21.24 -11.12
N ASN A 20 -7.38 -21.80 -11.82
CA ASN A 20 -7.32 -22.02 -13.26
C ASN A 20 -7.22 -20.67 -13.97
N LYS A 21 -6.11 -20.48 -14.68
CA LYS A 21 -5.91 -19.38 -15.64
C LYS A 21 -6.88 -19.57 -16.80
N SER A 22 -7.98 -18.83 -16.80
CA SER A 22 -8.82 -18.66 -17.99
C SER A 22 -8.04 -17.81 -19.01
N THR A 23 -7.52 -18.49 -20.03
CA THR A 23 -6.99 -17.88 -21.25
C THR A 23 -8.10 -17.14 -21.99
N ILE A 24 -8.19 -15.83 -21.78
CA ILE A 24 -8.94 -14.93 -22.68
C ILE A 24 -8.03 -14.67 -23.87
N LYS A 25 -8.37 -15.30 -25.00
CA LYS A 25 -7.77 -15.08 -26.31
C LYS A 25 -8.40 -13.83 -26.91
N ASP A 26 -7.83 -12.65 -26.64
CA ASP A 26 -8.13 -11.46 -27.41
C ASP A 26 -7.39 -11.52 -28.75
N LYS A 27 -8.14 -11.98 -29.76
CA LYS A 27 -7.83 -11.78 -31.17
C LYS A 27 -8.32 -10.39 -31.55
N ASN A 28 -7.43 -9.41 -31.60
CA ASN A 28 -7.59 -8.21 -32.44
C ASN A 28 -6.18 -7.67 -32.72
N SER A 29 -5.66 -7.84 -33.93
CA SER A 29 -6.01 -7.04 -35.12
C SER A 29 -4.86 -6.05 -35.40
N LEU A 30 -3.94 -6.53 -36.24
CA LEU A 30 -3.34 -5.80 -37.36
C LEU A 30 -3.08 -4.29 -37.17
N ARG A 31 -1.83 -3.91 -36.85
CA ARG A 31 -1.08 -2.85 -37.57
C ARG A 31 0.41 -3.14 -37.55
N LYS A 32 0.91 -3.74 -38.65
CA LYS A 32 2.33 -3.72 -39.02
C LYS A 32 2.68 -2.29 -39.45
N SER A 33 3.49 -1.57 -38.69
CA SER A 33 4.20 -0.39 -39.19
C SER A 33 5.68 -0.74 -39.31
N VAL A 34 6.07 -1.05 -40.55
CA VAL A 34 7.46 -1.15 -41.00
C VAL A 34 7.99 0.27 -41.10
N PHE A 35 8.90 0.67 -40.22
CA PHE A 35 9.78 1.80 -40.46
C PHE A 35 11.23 1.33 -40.36
N LYS A 36 11.94 1.56 -41.46
CA LYS A 36 13.33 1.20 -41.73
C LYS A 36 14.29 1.95 -40.80
N PRO A 37 15.40 1.34 -40.36
CA PRO A 37 16.54 2.11 -39.85
C PRO A 37 17.34 2.67 -41.03
N LEU A 38 17.47 4.00 -41.09
CA LEU A 38 18.49 4.65 -41.92
C LEU A 38 19.80 4.67 -41.13
N ALA A 39 20.81 4.03 -41.69
CA ALA A 39 22.21 4.20 -41.32
C ALA A 39 22.76 5.45 -42.02
N SER A 40 23.58 6.23 -41.30
CA SER A 40 24.56 7.25 -41.75
C SER A 40 24.70 8.25 -40.59
N ASP A 41 25.86 8.79 -40.19
CA ASP A 41 27.27 8.50 -40.37
C ASP A 41 27.99 9.23 -39.22
N ASN A 42 29.19 8.76 -38.91
CA ASN A 42 30.28 9.44 -38.20
C ASN A 42 30.08 10.91 -37.74
N GLU A 43 29.95 11.12 -36.43
CA GLU A 43 30.55 12.28 -35.78
C GLU A 43 31.24 11.87 -34.47
N LYS A 44 32.57 12.06 -34.46
CA LYS A 44 33.43 11.93 -33.30
C LYS A 44 33.15 13.12 -32.36
N SER A 45 32.16 12.98 -31.50
CA SER A 45 31.93 13.92 -30.39
C SER A 45 32.69 13.48 -29.14
N HIS A 46 33.50 14.39 -28.61
CA HIS A 46 34.33 14.21 -27.43
C HIS A 46 33.49 13.80 -26.21
N ARG A 47 33.93 12.73 -25.54
CA ARG A 47 33.37 12.21 -24.29
C ARG A 47 33.49 13.25 -23.17
N SER A 48 32.36 13.81 -22.72
CA SER A 48 32.23 14.27 -21.33
C SER A 48 31.74 13.09 -20.47
N PRO A 49 32.28 12.88 -19.25
CA PRO A 49 32.00 11.67 -18.47
C PRO A 49 30.71 11.73 -17.64
N PHE A 50 29.93 12.82 -17.71
CA PHE A 50 28.70 12.97 -16.95
C PHE A 50 27.48 13.08 -17.87
N LYS A 51 26.96 11.93 -18.29
CA LYS A 51 25.60 11.84 -18.82
C LYS A 51 24.63 11.80 -17.64
N PHE A 52 24.15 12.97 -17.23
CA PHE A 52 22.91 13.05 -16.46
C PHE A 52 21.81 12.38 -17.28
N ARG A 53 21.35 11.21 -16.82
CA ARG A 53 20.11 10.64 -17.34
C ARG A 53 19.00 11.60 -16.91
N PRO A 54 18.22 12.19 -17.85
CA PRO A 54 17.01 12.89 -17.45
C PRO A 54 16.13 11.90 -16.71
N LEU A 55 15.72 12.26 -15.49
CA LEU A 55 14.76 11.52 -14.68
C LEU A 55 13.58 11.18 -15.59
N ARG A 56 13.40 9.89 -15.86
CA ARG A 56 12.27 9.38 -16.60
C ARG A 56 11.02 9.87 -15.89
N GLN A 57 10.31 10.78 -16.55
CA GLN A 57 8.96 11.15 -16.17
C GLN A 57 8.15 9.85 -16.06
N SER A 58 7.70 9.55 -14.84
CA SER A 58 6.87 8.38 -14.54
C SER A 58 5.65 8.38 -15.47
N PRO A 59 5.17 7.20 -15.91
CA PRO A 59 4.00 7.08 -16.78
C PRO A 59 2.69 7.50 -16.10
N TYR A 60 2.73 7.80 -14.81
CA TYR A 60 1.67 8.51 -14.11
C TYR A 60 1.65 9.97 -14.56
N LYS A 61 1.05 10.20 -15.73
CA LYS A 61 0.43 11.48 -16.09
C LYS A 61 -0.63 11.76 -15.03
N ARG A 62 -0.24 12.34 -13.89
CA ARG A 62 -1.18 13.09 -13.07
C ARG A 62 -1.79 14.13 -14.01
N PRO A 63 -3.12 14.18 -14.18
CA PRO A 63 -3.74 15.31 -14.85
C PRO A 63 -3.22 16.55 -14.12
N LEU A 64 -2.52 17.42 -14.85
CA LEU A 64 -2.22 18.75 -14.36
C LEU A 64 -3.57 19.37 -14.04
N LEU A 65 -3.93 19.37 -12.76
CA LEU A 65 -5.06 20.11 -12.24
C LEU A 65 -4.89 21.52 -12.79
N ALA A 66 -5.83 21.94 -13.64
CA ALA A 66 -5.88 23.29 -14.16
C ALA A 66 -5.71 24.26 -12.98
N PRO A 67 -4.95 25.36 -13.14
CA PRO A 67 -4.82 26.36 -12.09
C PRO A 67 -6.22 26.88 -11.77
N LYS A 68 -6.83 26.39 -10.69
CA LYS A 68 -8.05 26.93 -10.10
C LYS A 68 -7.71 28.24 -9.37
N SER A 69 -7.18 29.22 -10.10
CA SER A 69 -7.18 30.61 -9.68
C SER A 69 -8.61 31.14 -9.85
N LYS A 70 -9.45 30.86 -8.85
CA LYS A 70 -10.76 31.48 -8.52
C LYS A 70 -11.52 30.60 -7.52
N LEU A 71 -10.83 29.99 -6.56
CA LEU A 71 -11.51 29.59 -5.33
C LEU A 71 -11.82 30.89 -4.58
N ALA A 72 -13.09 31.09 -4.24
CA ALA A 72 -13.50 32.18 -3.36
C ALA A 72 -12.60 32.14 -2.11
N THR A 73 -12.06 33.28 -1.74
CA THR A 73 -11.34 33.49 -0.49
C THR A 73 -12.22 32.96 0.63
N ILE A 74 -11.89 31.78 1.14
CA ILE A 74 -12.46 31.28 2.38
C ILE A 74 -12.02 32.31 3.42
N ARG A 75 -12.99 33.10 3.88
CA ARG A 75 -12.82 34.02 5.00
C ARG A 75 -12.53 33.14 6.20
N GLU A 76 -11.25 33.03 6.56
CA GLU A 76 -10.83 32.49 7.84
C GLU A 76 -11.49 33.36 8.91
N GLU A 77 -12.59 32.86 9.47
CA GLU A 77 -13.08 33.35 10.74
C GLU A 77 -12.01 33.00 11.77
N SER A 78 -11.37 34.05 12.29
CA SER A 78 -10.40 34.00 13.36
C SER A 78 -10.92 33.09 14.47
N PRO A 79 -10.13 32.12 14.96
CA PRO A 79 -10.50 31.40 16.17
C PRO A 79 -10.59 32.44 17.28
N GLU A 80 -11.80 32.76 17.73
CA GLU A 80 -11.98 33.46 18.99
C GLU A 80 -11.27 32.65 20.07
N GLU A 81 -10.38 33.33 20.76
CA GLU A 81 -9.63 32.84 21.91
C GLU A 81 -10.64 32.44 23.01
N ILE A 82 -11.11 31.19 22.97
CA ILE A 82 -11.74 30.56 24.13
C ILE A 82 -10.60 30.25 25.10
N SER A 83 -10.29 31.27 25.88
CA SER A 83 -9.35 31.23 26.99
C SER A 83 -9.69 30.09 27.95
N PHE A 84 -8.66 29.32 28.24
CA PHE A 84 -8.62 28.26 29.23
C PHE A 84 -8.97 28.77 30.63
N ALA A 85 -9.93 28.13 31.31
CA ALA A 85 -9.87 27.92 32.76
C ALA A 85 -10.91 26.90 33.24
N GLN A 86 -10.63 25.61 33.06
CA GLN A 86 -11.09 24.61 34.04
C GLN A 86 -10.14 23.41 34.05
N LYS A 87 -9.21 23.46 35.01
CA LYS A 87 -8.39 22.34 35.45
C LYS A 87 -9.32 21.27 36.04
N ASN A 88 -9.61 20.23 35.28
CA ASN A 88 -10.03 18.94 35.83
C ASN A 88 -8.90 17.94 35.58
N THR A 89 -7.93 17.98 36.49
CA THR A 89 -6.99 16.88 36.73
C THR A 89 -7.82 15.68 37.20
N ILE A 90 -8.23 14.83 36.28
CA ILE A 90 -8.68 13.47 36.60
C ILE A 90 -7.45 12.60 36.47
N GLU A 91 -6.83 12.33 37.61
CA GLU A 91 -5.85 11.27 37.77
C GLU A 91 -6.45 9.96 37.23
N ARG A 92 -5.83 9.42 36.19
CA ARG A 92 -6.06 8.03 35.76
C ARG A 92 -5.54 7.10 36.85
N PRO A 93 -6.38 6.29 37.51
CA PRO A 93 -5.87 5.12 38.18
C PRO A 93 -5.47 4.10 37.11
N ASN A 94 -4.25 3.58 37.25
CA ASN A 94 -3.82 2.33 36.64
C ASN A 94 -4.78 1.22 37.07
N ALA A 95 -5.83 0.98 36.30
CA ALA A 95 -6.66 -0.20 36.40
C ALA A 95 -6.43 -1.03 35.15
N SER A 96 -5.80 -2.18 35.37
CA SER A 96 -5.78 -3.34 34.48
C SER A 96 -7.14 -3.54 33.82
N LEU A 97 -7.20 -3.30 32.51
CA LEU A 97 -8.30 -3.68 31.65
C LEU A 97 -8.47 -5.20 31.70
N PRO A 98 -9.64 -5.72 32.12
CA PRO A 98 -10.02 -7.09 31.84
C PRO A 98 -10.30 -7.18 30.34
N GLU A 99 -9.51 -8.02 29.68
CA GLU A 99 -9.87 -8.89 28.56
C GLU A 99 -11.36 -8.79 28.14
N LEU A 100 -11.63 -7.93 27.16
CA LEU A 100 -12.94 -7.76 26.53
C LEU A 100 -13.04 -8.70 25.32
N ASP A 101 -12.95 -10.01 25.56
CA ASP A 101 -13.28 -11.08 24.62
C ASP A 101 -14.81 -11.34 24.64
N LEU A 102 -15.62 -10.30 24.39
CA LEU A 102 -17.09 -10.41 24.54
C LEU A 102 -17.92 -9.87 23.36
N PHE A 103 -17.40 -9.88 22.13
CA PHE A 103 -18.20 -9.48 20.95
C PHE A 103 -18.10 -10.39 19.72
N GLU A 104 -17.57 -11.61 19.84
CA GLU A 104 -17.45 -12.54 18.70
C GLU A 104 -18.21 -13.87 18.91
N ASN A 105 -19.47 -13.81 19.36
CA ASN A 105 -20.33 -15.00 19.38
C ASN A 105 -21.85 -14.70 19.35
N VAL A 106 -22.27 -13.69 18.57
CA VAL A 106 -23.71 -13.42 18.29
C VAL A 106 -24.04 -13.71 16.82
N SER A 107 -23.48 -14.78 16.27
CA SER A 107 -23.94 -15.34 15.00
C SER A 107 -24.16 -16.83 15.18
N ASN A 108 -25.34 -17.30 14.77
CA ASN A 108 -25.79 -18.70 14.71
C ASN A 108 -26.73 -19.20 15.83
N LYS A 109 -27.66 -18.38 16.31
CA LYS A 109 -28.88 -18.93 16.95
C LYS A 109 -30.11 -18.05 16.77
N SER A 110 -30.64 -18.01 15.56
CA SER A 110 -32.03 -17.63 15.28
C SER A 110 -32.45 -18.18 13.91
N ALA A 111 -32.15 -19.45 13.67
CA ALA A 111 -32.97 -20.22 12.77
C ALA A 111 -34.21 -20.62 13.56
N ASN A 112 -35.38 -20.32 12.98
CA ASN A 112 -36.62 -21.04 13.24
C ASN A 112 -37.43 -20.63 14.47
N GLU A 113 -38.04 -19.44 14.45
CA GLU A 113 -39.35 -19.25 15.07
C GLU A 113 -40.16 -18.12 14.41
N SER A 114 -40.90 -18.52 13.37
CA SER A 114 -42.34 -18.29 13.30
C SER A 114 -42.88 -16.97 13.83
N THR A 115 -42.72 -15.88 13.09
CA THR A 115 -43.67 -14.76 13.13
C THR A 115 -44.09 -14.38 11.72
N SER A 116 -44.68 -15.34 11.00
CA SER A 116 -45.58 -15.06 9.87
C SER A 116 -46.94 -14.57 10.40
N SER A 117 -46.94 -13.50 11.22
CA SER A 117 -48.16 -12.74 11.52
C SER A 117 -48.39 -11.68 10.44
N ILE A 118 -48.17 -12.07 9.19
CA ILE A 118 -48.54 -11.28 8.02
C ILE A 118 -49.93 -11.76 7.62
N SER A 119 -50.86 -10.81 7.63
CA SER A 119 -52.07 -10.83 6.80
C SER A 119 -53.31 -11.56 7.32
N ASP A 120 -53.68 -11.36 8.59
CA ASP A 120 -55.10 -11.43 8.99
C ASP A 120 -55.78 -10.04 8.99
N TYR A 121 -55.05 -8.99 8.60
CA TYR A 121 -55.57 -7.62 8.44
C TYR A 121 -55.95 -7.25 7.00
N GLU A 122 -55.69 -8.13 6.03
CA GLU A 122 -55.90 -7.84 4.60
C GLU A 122 -57.36 -8.04 4.14
N GLY A 123 -58.24 -8.43 5.08
CA GLY A 123 -59.69 -8.56 4.88
C GLY A 123 -60.55 -7.52 5.61
N TRP A 124 -59.93 -6.57 6.32
CA TRP A 124 -60.65 -5.40 6.83
C TRP A 124 -60.75 -4.38 5.70
N ASP A 125 -61.75 -4.57 4.84
CA ASP A 125 -62.27 -3.47 4.03
C ASP A 125 -62.95 -2.49 5.00
N ASP A 126 -62.10 -1.66 5.62
CA ASP A 126 -62.29 -0.93 6.88
C ASP A 126 -63.41 0.12 6.82
N GLU A 127 -63.86 0.49 5.63
CA GLU A 127 -64.90 1.50 5.45
C GLU A 127 -66.31 0.90 5.58
N SER A 128 -66.52 -0.34 5.13
CA SER A 128 -67.84 -0.99 5.09
C SER A 128 -68.10 -1.84 6.35
N THR A 129 -67.06 -2.44 6.94
CA THR A 129 -67.17 -3.33 8.11
C THR A 129 -67.53 -2.58 9.39
N LEU A 130 -66.98 -1.37 9.59
CA LEU A 130 -67.36 -0.51 10.71
C LEU A 130 -68.80 -0.01 10.58
N VAL A 131 -69.22 0.34 9.36
CA VAL A 131 -70.61 0.76 9.07
C VAL A 131 -71.58 -0.40 9.29
N ALA A 132 -71.21 -1.63 8.91
CA ALA A 132 -72.02 -2.84 9.15
C ALA A 132 -72.17 -3.17 10.64
N LYS A 133 -71.10 -3.07 11.45
CA LYS A 133 -71.19 -3.28 12.90
C LYS A 133 -72.09 -2.28 13.62
N PHE A 134 -72.24 -1.07 13.09
CA PHE A 134 -73.21 -0.10 13.61
C PHE A 134 -74.67 -0.42 13.23
N GLN A 135 -74.91 -1.27 12.22
CA GLN A 135 -76.23 -1.67 11.76
C GLN A 135 -76.77 -2.90 12.53
N ASP A 136 -75.91 -3.78 13.04
CA ASP A 136 -76.31 -5.07 13.65
C ASP A 136 -76.73 -5.01 15.15
N GLN A 137 -76.67 -3.85 15.81
CA GLN A 137 -76.80 -3.76 17.28
C GLN A 137 -78.22 -3.53 17.84
N SER A 138 -79.29 -3.63 17.04
CA SER A 138 -80.62 -3.12 17.42
C SER A 138 -81.64 -4.13 17.98
N THR A 139 -81.28 -5.36 18.35
CA THR A 139 -82.31 -6.37 18.74
C THR A 139 -81.97 -7.22 19.96
N THR A 140 -82.15 -6.71 21.18
CA THR A 140 -82.48 -7.56 22.35
C THR A 140 -82.93 -6.76 23.57
N ASP A 141 -84.20 -6.91 23.96
CA ASP A 141 -84.68 -7.25 25.31
C ASP A 141 -86.09 -6.70 25.56
N LEU A 142 -87.06 -7.54 25.21
CA LEU A 142 -88.49 -7.41 25.51
C LEU A 142 -88.76 -8.21 26.79
N LEU A 143 -89.35 -7.60 27.84
CA LEU A 143 -90.38 -8.20 28.73
C LEU A 143 -90.68 -7.41 30.04
N GLU A 144 -90.75 -6.07 29.99
CA GLU A 144 -91.66 -5.27 30.87
C GLU A 144 -92.50 -4.28 30.03
N GLY A 145 -92.68 -4.61 28.75
CA GLY A 145 -92.81 -3.64 27.66
C GLY A 145 -94.15 -3.62 26.93
N GLU A 146 -95.18 -3.01 27.52
CA GLU A 146 -96.31 -2.49 26.72
C GLU A 146 -96.41 -0.97 26.83
N LYS A 147 -96.54 -0.40 28.05
CA LYS A 147 -96.48 1.07 28.22
C LYS A 147 -95.08 1.65 28.04
N VAL A 148 -94.07 0.93 28.53
CA VAL A 148 -92.67 1.26 28.25
C VAL A 148 -92.38 1.00 26.76
N ALA A 149 -93.01 -0.01 26.15
CA ALA A 149 -92.85 -0.25 24.72
C ALA A 149 -93.49 0.84 23.85
N ASP A 150 -94.66 1.38 24.21
CA ASP A 150 -95.27 2.51 23.49
C ASP A 150 -94.40 3.77 23.57
N LEU A 151 -93.83 4.05 24.75
CA LEU A 151 -92.91 5.17 24.93
C LEU A 151 -91.60 4.94 24.16
N VAL A 152 -91.06 3.71 24.22
CA VAL A 152 -89.87 3.30 23.46
C VAL A 152 -90.15 3.43 21.97
N TYR A 153 -91.30 2.99 21.46
CA TYR A 153 -91.68 3.08 20.05
C TYR A 153 -91.84 4.54 19.58
N GLN A 154 -92.35 5.43 20.45
CA GLN A 154 -92.39 6.86 20.17
C GLN A 154 -91.00 7.52 20.19
N LEU A 155 -90.06 7.01 20.98
CA LEU A 155 -88.67 7.47 21.06
C LEU A 155 -87.76 6.84 20.00
N GLU A 156 -88.10 5.65 19.52
CA GLU A 156 -87.32 4.84 18.59
C GLU A 156 -87.15 5.58 17.27
N VAL A 157 -88.24 6.10 16.69
CA VAL A 157 -88.21 6.82 15.41
C VAL A 157 -87.29 8.07 15.44
N PRO A 158 -87.42 9.02 16.38
CA PRO A 158 -86.51 10.18 16.43
C PRO A 158 -85.09 9.81 16.87
N MET A 159 -84.89 8.75 17.67
CA MET A 159 -83.56 8.27 18.03
C MET A 159 -82.86 7.59 16.85
N GLU A 160 -83.57 6.79 16.06
CA GLU A 160 -83.07 6.13 14.85
C GLU A 160 -82.70 7.18 13.80
N ALA A 161 -83.58 8.14 13.52
CA ALA A 161 -83.28 9.24 12.60
C ALA A 161 -82.04 10.05 13.03
N ARG A 162 -81.87 10.30 14.34
CA ARG A 162 -80.68 10.97 14.88
C ARG A 162 -79.43 10.09 14.78
N ALA A 163 -79.57 8.78 15.03
CA ALA A 163 -78.47 7.83 14.91
C ALA A 163 -78.00 7.72 13.46
N GLU A 164 -78.91 7.64 12.50
CA GLU A 164 -78.60 7.67 11.07
C GLU A 164 -77.89 8.96 10.67
N TYR A 165 -78.39 10.12 11.10
CA TYR A 165 -77.73 11.39 10.85
C TYR A 165 -76.30 11.41 11.39
N LEU A 166 -76.08 10.93 12.62
CA LEU A 166 -74.76 10.87 13.22
C LEU A 166 -73.83 9.88 12.49
N ARG A 167 -74.35 8.73 12.06
CA ARG A 167 -73.61 7.75 11.24
C ARG A 167 -73.21 8.38 9.90
N HIS A 168 -74.11 9.07 9.22
CA HIS A 168 -73.79 9.78 7.98
C HIS A 168 -72.76 10.89 8.19
N TYR A 169 -72.89 11.65 9.28
CA TYR A 169 -71.92 12.69 9.63
C TYR A 169 -70.53 12.09 9.90
N LEU A 170 -70.44 11.01 10.69
CA LEU A 170 -69.18 10.31 10.95
C LEU A 170 -68.60 9.69 9.69
N ALA A 171 -69.40 9.04 8.85
CA ALA A 171 -68.96 8.51 7.57
C ALA A 171 -68.43 9.64 6.65
N HIS A 172 -69.12 10.78 6.60
CA HIS A 172 -68.74 11.91 5.76
C HIS A 172 -67.51 12.67 6.27
N THR A 173 -67.22 12.64 7.58
CA THR A 173 -66.06 13.32 8.18
C THR A 173 -64.84 12.42 8.31
N ILE A 174 -65.02 11.18 8.76
CA ILE A 174 -63.94 10.24 9.05
C ILE A 174 -63.44 9.56 7.77
N ALA A 175 -64.32 9.15 6.86
CA ALA A 175 -63.87 8.41 5.67
C ALA A 175 -62.91 9.24 4.78
N PRO A 176 -63.14 10.54 4.50
CA PRO A 176 -62.17 11.34 3.76
C PRO A 176 -60.85 11.53 4.50
N ALA A 177 -60.88 11.65 5.83
CA ALA A 177 -59.68 11.76 6.65
C ALA A 177 -58.86 10.45 6.59
N ALA A 178 -59.52 9.30 6.73
CA ALA A 178 -58.89 7.99 6.62
C ALA A 178 -58.28 7.76 5.23
N ARG A 179 -59.00 8.10 4.15
CA ARG A 179 -58.48 8.03 2.77
C ARG A 179 -57.26 8.92 2.57
N LYS A 180 -57.28 10.15 3.10
CA LYS A 180 -56.13 11.05 3.03
C LYS A 180 -54.91 10.49 3.77
N VAL A 181 -55.10 9.90 4.95
CA VAL A 181 -54.03 9.24 5.70
C VAL A 181 -53.45 8.07 4.90
N LYS A 182 -54.30 7.24 4.30
CA LYS A 182 -53.89 6.12 3.43
C LYS A 182 -53.09 6.61 2.21
N GLU A 183 -53.54 7.68 1.54
CA GLU A 183 -52.83 8.29 0.42
C GLU A 183 -51.46 8.81 0.83
N VAL A 184 -51.35 9.50 1.96
CA VAL A 184 -50.07 10.01 2.48
C VAL A 184 -49.12 8.85 2.81
N HIS A 185 -49.61 7.78 3.43
CA HIS A 185 -48.79 6.59 3.71
C HIS A 185 -48.30 5.92 2.42
N ASN A 186 -49.17 5.76 1.42
CA ASN A 186 -48.78 5.20 0.12
C ASN A 186 -47.72 6.07 -0.58
N VAL A 187 -47.85 7.41 -0.49
CA VAL A 187 -46.85 8.34 -1.02
C VAL A 187 -45.52 8.23 -0.27
N LEU A 188 -45.55 8.08 1.05
CA LEU A 188 -44.35 7.92 1.88
C LEU A 188 -43.61 6.62 1.52
N GLU A 189 -44.35 5.51 1.46
CA GLU A 189 -43.81 4.19 1.12
C GLU A 189 -43.15 4.20 -0.27
N GLN A 190 -43.84 4.74 -1.28
CA GLN A 190 -43.34 4.74 -2.65
C GLN A 190 -42.21 5.75 -2.89
N LYS A 191 -42.31 6.96 -2.32
CA LYS A 191 -41.40 8.07 -2.65
C LYS A 191 -40.27 8.26 -1.66
N VAL A 192 -40.37 7.73 -0.45
CA VAL A 192 -39.36 7.93 0.60
C VAL A 192 -38.69 6.60 0.93
N ASP A 193 -39.47 5.58 1.27
CA ASP A 193 -38.89 4.34 1.81
C ASP A 193 -38.10 3.55 0.74
N VAL A 194 -38.66 3.42 -0.47
CA VAL A 194 -37.96 2.76 -1.59
C VAL A 194 -36.62 3.43 -1.95
N PRO A 195 -36.55 4.74 -2.26
CA PRO A 195 -35.27 5.38 -2.59
C PRO A 195 -34.34 5.47 -1.37
N PHE A 196 -34.86 5.59 -0.15
CA PHE A 196 -34.04 5.54 1.05
C PHE A 196 -33.36 4.17 1.19
N GLY A 197 -34.11 3.07 1.07
CA GLY A 197 -33.56 1.72 1.08
C GLY A 197 -32.52 1.49 -0.01
N LEU A 198 -32.78 1.95 -1.23
CA LEU A 198 -31.82 1.90 -2.33
C LEU A 198 -30.56 2.73 -2.04
N SER A 199 -30.72 3.90 -1.41
CA SER A 199 -29.58 4.74 -1.03
C SER A 199 -28.69 4.07 0.03
N VAL A 200 -29.28 3.40 1.01
CA VAL A 200 -28.56 2.66 2.05
C VAL A 200 -27.77 1.50 1.44
N LEU A 201 -28.37 0.75 0.50
CA LEU A 201 -27.66 -0.31 -0.23
C LEU A 201 -26.50 0.25 -1.07
N SER A 202 -26.72 1.36 -1.79
CA SER A 202 -25.65 1.98 -2.58
C SER A 202 -24.50 2.51 -1.72
N PHE A 203 -24.80 2.97 -0.50
CA PHE A 203 -23.79 3.41 0.45
C PHE A 203 -22.96 2.23 0.97
N ASP A 204 -23.59 1.10 1.32
CA ASP A 204 -22.91 -0.14 1.71
C ASP A 204 -21.97 -0.65 0.60
N ASP A 205 -22.40 -0.61 -0.67
CA ASP A 205 -21.55 -0.97 -1.81
C ASP A 205 -20.32 -0.06 -1.94
N VAL A 206 -20.48 1.24 -1.71
CA VAL A 206 -19.36 2.19 -1.70
C VAL A 206 -18.42 1.92 -0.52
N CYS A 207 -18.95 1.63 0.67
CA CYS A 207 -18.14 1.27 1.83
C CYS A 207 -17.30 0.01 1.57
N LYS A 208 -17.91 -1.05 1.01
CA LYS A 208 -17.20 -2.27 0.60
C LYS A 208 -16.12 -2.01 -0.45
N SER A 209 -16.41 -1.16 -1.43
CA SER A 209 -15.44 -0.76 -2.47
C SER A 209 -14.25 -0.01 -1.86
N VAL A 210 -14.50 0.90 -0.92
CA VAL A 210 -13.44 1.65 -0.21
C VAL A 210 -12.60 0.72 0.65
N GLU A 211 -13.21 -0.23 1.36
CA GLU A 211 -12.49 -1.23 2.14
C GLU A 211 -11.60 -2.10 1.25
N GLN A 212 -12.15 -2.63 0.14
CA GLN A 212 -11.39 -3.41 -0.83
C GLN A 212 -10.22 -2.60 -1.44
N PHE A 213 -10.46 -1.32 -1.75
CA PHE A 213 -9.41 -0.43 -2.22
C PHE A 213 -8.31 -0.24 -1.17
N SER A 214 -8.68 -0.05 0.09
CA SER A 214 -7.73 0.09 1.20
C SER A 214 -6.85 -1.15 1.36
N LEU A 215 -7.45 -2.35 1.33
CA LEU A 215 -6.71 -3.62 1.39
C LEU A 215 -5.74 -3.77 0.22
N SER A 216 -6.18 -3.47 -1.01
CA SER A 216 -5.33 -3.54 -2.20
C SER A 216 -4.13 -2.58 -2.13
N ASN A 217 -4.35 -1.37 -1.59
CA ASN A 217 -3.31 -0.37 -1.43
C ASN A 217 -2.28 -0.79 -0.36
N GLU A 218 -2.73 -1.43 0.72
CA GLU A 218 -1.82 -2.00 1.73
C GLU A 218 -0.93 -3.09 1.11
N ASP A 219 -1.50 -3.99 0.33
CA ASP A 219 -0.75 -5.04 -0.37
C ASP A 219 0.28 -4.47 -1.36
N ASP A 220 -0.10 -3.45 -2.12
CA ASP A 220 0.79 -2.76 -3.06
C ASP A 220 1.94 -2.05 -2.33
N LEU A 221 1.65 -1.38 -1.22
CA LEU A 221 2.66 -0.75 -0.37
C LEU A 221 3.62 -1.78 0.22
N ARG A 222 3.10 -2.91 0.71
CA ARG A 222 3.91 -4.01 1.24
C ARG A 222 4.81 -4.61 0.17
N LYS A 223 4.30 -4.78 -1.04
CA LYS A 223 5.08 -5.26 -2.19
C LYS A 223 6.19 -4.28 -2.56
N ALA A 224 5.88 -3.00 -2.69
CA ALA A 224 6.87 -1.97 -2.99
C ALA A 224 7.95 -1.89 -1.90
N TYR A 225 7.56 -2.02 -0.62
CA TYR A 225 8.50 -2.08 0.49
C TYR A 225 9.45 -3.29 0.37
N ASN A 226 8.90 -4.49 0.14
CA ASN A 226 9.72 -5.69 -0.03
C ASN A 226 10.66 -5.58 -1.24
N ASP A 227 10.20 -5.02 -2.35
CA ASP A 227 11.01 -4.80 -3.55
C ASP A 227 12.17 -3.83 -3.27
N THR A 228 11.92 -2.71 -2.58
CA THR A 228 12.97 -1.77 -2.19
C THR A 228 13.96 -2.39 -1.20
N GLN A 229 13.48 -3.18 -0.25
CA GLN A 229 14.34 -3.89 0.70
C GLN A 229 15.25 -4.91 -0.02
N ASN A 230 14.70 -5.66 -1.00
CA ASN A 230 15.47 -6.60 -1.81
C ASN A 230 16.53 -5.89 -2.64
N ASN A 231 16.18 -4.77 -3.29
CA ASN A 231 17.11 -3.94 -4.06
C ASN A 231 18.25 -3.40 -3.18
N VAL A 232 17.94 -2.90 -1.97
CA VAL A 232 18.97 -2.45 -1.02
C VAL A 232 19.91 -3.59 -0.63
N ARG A 233 19.39 -4.80 -0.36
CA ARG A 233 20.24 -5.98 -0.08
C ARG A 233 21.14 -6.34 -1.25
N GLU A 234 20.63 -6.26 -2.49
CA GLU A 234 21.39 -6.52 -3.70
C GLU A 234 22.53 -5.50 -3.87
N LEU A 235 22.26 -4.21 -3.69
CA LEU A 235 23.27 -3.16 -3.72
C LEU A 235 24.36 -3.36 -2.65
N PHE A 236 23.99 -3.76 -1.44
CA PHE A 236 24.99 -4.09 -0.40
C PHE A 236 25.83 -5.30 -0.75
N LYS A 237 25.26 -6.30 -1.43
CA LYS A 237 25.99 -7.46 -1.94
C LYS A 237 26.99 -7.04 -3.02
N GLU A 238 26.55 -6.28 -4.02
CA GLU A 238 27.42 -5.75 -5.07
C GLU A 238 28.57 -4.89 -4.51
N LEU A 239 28.25 -4.05 -3.52
CA LEU A 239 29.23 -3.21 -2.83
C LEU A 239 30.29 -4.08 -2.13
N LYS A 240 29.87 -5.11 -1.40
CA LYS A 240 30.78 -6.04 -0.73
C LYS A 240 31.69 -6.76 -1.72
N GLU A 241 31.13 -7.23 -2.84
CA GLU A 241 31.91 -7.85 -3.91
C GLU A 241 32.91 -6.88 -4.55
N ALA A 242 32.55 -5.62 -4.74
CA ALA A 242 33.46 -4.60 -5.26
C ALA A 242 34.62 -4.32 -4.29
N TYR A 243 34.38 -4.29 -2.97
CA TYR A 243 35.44 -4.17 -1.97
C TYR A 243 36.37 -5.39 -1.97
N GLN A 244 35.83 -6.60 -2.09
CA GLN A 244 36.64 -7.81 -2.20
C GLN A 244 37.54 -7.79 -3.45
N ARG A 245 36.99 -7.38 -4.60
CA ARG A 245 37.78 -7.22 -5.83
C ARG A 245 38.88 -6.17 -5.67
N ARG A 246 38.60 -5.07 -4.98
CA ARG A 246 39.60 -4.04 -4.69
C ARG A 246 40.73 -4.59 -3.81
N GLU A 247 40.40 -5.36 -2.78
CA GLU A 247 41.40 -5.96 -1.87
C GLU A 247 42.31 -6.95 -2.61
N GLN A 248 41.74 -7.73 -3.54
CA GLN A 248 42.50 -8.63 -4.41
C GLN A 248 43.47 -7.85 -5.30
N LEU A 249 42.99 -6.81 -6.01
CA LEU A 249 43.85 -5.97 -6.84
C LEU A 249 44.96 -5.28 -6.04
N TRP A 250 44.67 -4.89 -4.80
CA TRP A 250 45.68 -4.31 -3.92
C TRP A 250 46.75 -5.32 -3.53
N SER A 251 46.35 -6.55 -3.20
CA SER A 251 47.26 -7.66 -2.91
C SER A 251 48.13 -8.00 -4.12
N ASP A 252 47.54 -8.08 -5.31
CA ASP A 252 48.26 -8.35 -6.57
C ASP A 252 49.28 -7.24 -6.89
N LEU A 253 48.89 -5.97 -6.66
CA LEU A 253 49.78 -4.83 -6.87
C LEU A 253 50.96 -4.85 -5.88
N GLN A 254 50.68 -5.12 -4.60
CA GLN A 254 51.69 -5.23 -3.57
C GLN A 254 52.71 -6.33 -3.93
N GLU A 255 52.22 -7.52 -4.31
CA GLU A 255 53.08 -8.62 -4.75
C GLU A 255 53.92 -8.26 -5.98
N ALA A 256 53.36 -7.52 -6.94
CA ALA A 256 54.09 -7.07 -8.12
C ALA A 256 55.18 -6.04 -7.78
N VAL A 257 54.91 -5.13 -6.85
CA VAL A 257 55.87 -4.13 -6.34
C VAL A 257 56.99 -4.84 -5.60
N ASP A 258 56.68 -5.76 -4.69
CA ASP A 258 57.67 -6.51 -3.91
C ASP A 258 58.58 -7.33 -4.84
N LYS A 259 58.01 -8.05 -5.82
CA LYS A 259 58.79 -8.77 -6.85
C LYS A 259 59.67 -7.85 -7.68
N SER A 260 59.22 -6.63 -7.98
CA SER A 260 60.02 -5.66 -8.71
C SER A 260 61.17 -5.11 -7.85
N ALA A 261 60.91 -4.86 -6.57
CA ALA A 261 61.91 -4.42 -5.62
C ALA A 261 63.00 -5.50 -5.43
N ASP A 262 62.59 -6.75 -5.24
CA ASP A 262 63.52 -7.89 -5.12
C ASP A 262 64.42 -8.05 -6.36
N LYS A 263 63.85 -7.86 -7.56
CA LYS A 263 64.63 -7.87 -8.81
C LYS A 263 65.66 -6.74 -8.86
N ILE A 264 65.27 -5.53 -8.46
CA ILE A 264 66.18 -4.37 -8.44
C ILE A 264 67.28 -4.58 -7.40
N LEU A 265 66.95 -5.05 -6.19
CA LEU A 265 67.92 -5.37 -5.16
C LEU A 265 68.92 -6.44 -5.64
N SER A 266 68.42 -7.53 -6.22
CA SER A 266 69.27 -8.58 -6.80
C SER A 266 70.18 -8.04 -7.91
N SER A 267 69.69 -7.10 -8.74
CA SER A 267 70.51 -6.47 -9.77
C SER A 267 71.58 -5.53 -9.19
N LEU A 268 71.27 -4.82 -8.11
CA LEU A 268 72.20 -3.93 -7.41
C LEU A 268 73.33 -4.74 -6.75
N ASP A 269 72.99 -5.86 -6.11
CA ASP A 269 73.95 -6.78 -5.50
C ASP A 269 74.88 -7.38 -6.56
N ASN A 270 74.34 -7.79 -7.72
CA ASN A 270 75.14 -8.26 -8.84
C ASN A 270 76.10 -7.19 -9.38
N ILE A 271 75.64 -5.94 -9.53
CA ILE A 271 76.50 -4.82 -9.96
C ILE A 271 77.62 -4.58 -8.93
N SER A 272 77.32 -4.66 -7.63
CA SER A 272 78.35 -4.54 -6.57
C SER A 272 79.42 -5.62 -6.71
N LEU A 273 79.02 -6.87 -6.96
CA LEU A 273 79.95 -7.98 -7.19
C LEU A 273 80.79 -7.79 -8.46
N GLU A 274 80.18 -7.35 -9.56
CA GLU A 274 80.91 -7.03 -10.80
C GLU A 274 81.93 -5.90 -10.59
N VAL A 275 81.57 -4.86 -9.81
CA VAL A 275 82.50 -3.79 -9.44
C VAL A 275 83.66 -4.33 -8.62
N ASP A 276 83.40 -5.15 -7.59
CA ASP A 276 84.46 -5.77 -6.77
C ASP A 276 85.39 -6.66 -7.61
N ASP A 277 84.82 -7.45 -8.53
CA ASP A 277 85.59 -8.28 -9.47
C ASP A 277 86.45 -7.42 -10.40
N THR A 278 85.90 -6.34 -10.98
CA THR A 278 86.67 -5.43 -11.84
C THR A 278 87.79 -4.75 -11.07
N VAL A 279 87.55 -4.30 -9.82
CA VAL A 279 88.57 -3.75 -8.92
C VAL A 279 89.68 -4.80 -8.68
N ALA A 280 89.33 -6.04 -8.35
CA ALA A 280 90.30 -7.12 -8.16
C ALA A 280 91.12 -7.41 -9.42
N THR A 281 90.52 -7.36 -10.62
CA THR A 281 91.26 -7.53 -11.87
C THR A 281 92.20 -6.36 -12.18
N ILE A 282 91.80 -5.12 -11.88
CA ILE A 282 92.63 -3.93 -12.03
C ILE A 282 93.81 -3.99 -11.07
N ASP A 283 93.57 -4.33 -9.80
CA ASP A 283 94.62 -4.50 -8.79
C ASP A 283 95.62 -5.59 -9.18
N LYS A 284 95.14 -6.70 -9.74
CA LYS A 284 96.00 -7.77 -10.28
C LYS A 284 96.85 -7.26 -11.44
N LYS A 285 96.25 -6.60 -12.44
CA LYS A 285 96.97 -6.01 -13.58
C LYS A 285 97.98 -4.95 -13.13
N ALA A 286 97.62 -4.10 -12.16
CA ALA A 286 98.51 -3.09 -11.59
C ALA A 286 99.70 -3.73 -10.87
N LYS A 287 99.48 -4.77 -10.06
CA LYS A 287 100.55 -5.56 -9.44
C LYS A 287 101.45 -6.22 -10.49
N ASP A 288 100.88 -6.82 -11.53
CA ASP A 288 101.66 -7.44 -12.62
C ASP A 288 102.48 -6.40 -13.40
N MET A 289 101.92 -5.22 -13.68
CA MET A 289 102.64 -4.08 -14.27
C MET A 289 103.75 -3.54 -13.36
N SER A 290 103.53 -3.48 -12.04
CA SER A 290 104.57 -3.02 -11.11
C SER A 290 105.75 -3.99 -11.05
N LYS A 291 105.48 -5.31 -11.12
CA LYS A 291 106.50 -6.36 -11.20
C LYS A 291 107.24 -6.33 -12.53
N SER A 292 106.53 -6.18 -13.66
CA SER A 292 107.16 -6.12 -15.00
C SER A 292 107.91 -4.80 -15.24
N SER A 293 107.45 -3.69 -14.67
CA SER A 293 108.13 -2.38 -14.75
C SER A 293 109.51 -2.39 -14.08
N GLY A 294 109.80 -3.34 -13.20
CA GLY A 294 111.15 -3.55 -12.64
C GLY A 294 112.16 -4.12 -13.64
N MET A 295 111.72 -4.81 -14.71
CA MET A 295 112.62 -5.39 -15.72
C MET A 295 112.90 -4.49 -16.92
N ASP A 296 112.04 -3.48 -17.18
CA ASP A 296 112.13 -2.65 -18.39
C ASP A 296 112.79 -1.29 -18.21
N GLY A 297 113.37 -1.00 -17.03
CA GLY A 297 114.18 0.21 -16.84
C GLY A 297 115.29 0.35 -17.90
N LYS A 298 115.89 -0.77 -18.32
CA LYS A 298 116.89 -0.80 -19.41
C LYS A 298 116.28 -0.70 -20.81
N ALA A 299 115.12 -1.30 -21.07
CA ALA A 299 114.47 -1.23 -22.38
C ALA A 299 113.85 0.15 -22.64
N LYS A 300 113.19 0.76 -21.65
CA LYS A 300 112.73 2.15 -21.70
C LYS A 300 113.88 3.14 -21.84
N GLN A 301 115.01 2.94 -21.15
CA GLN A 301 116.20 3.77 -21.38
C GLN A 301 116.75 3.62 -22.79
N LYS A 302 116.70 2.41 -23.37
CA LYS A 302 117.16 2.16 -24.74
C LYS A 302 116.28 2.87 -25.77
N LEU A 303 114.96 2.73 -25.65
CA LEU A 303 113.99 3.39 -26.53
C LEU A 303 114.06 4.92 -26.41
N LEU A 304 114.20 5.46 -25.18
CA LEU A 304 114.38 6.90 -24.98
C LEU A 304 115.71 7.40 -25.54
N ARG A 305 116.79 6.61 -25.46
CA ARG A 305 118.07 6.95 -26.10
C ARG A 305 117.98 6.91 -27.62
N GLU A 306 117.26 5.96 -28.19
CA GLU A 306 117.06 5.83 -29.63
C GLU A 306 116.25 7.02 -30.18
N LEU A 307 115.14 7.38 -29.53
CA LEU A 307 114.36 8.58 -29.87
C LEU A 307 115.13 9.89 -29.68
N LEU A 308 116.00 9.99 -28.67
CA LEU A 308 116.90 11.14 -28.49
C LEU A 308 118.05 11.17 -29.50
N SER A 309 118.39 10.05 -30.12
CA SER A 309 119.41 10.00 -31.17
C SER A 309 118.85 10.25 -32.58
N GLU A 310 117.52 10.22 -32.72
CA GLU A 310 116.81 10.44 -33.99
C GLU A 310 116.31 11.89 -34.15
N MET A 311 116.43 12.72 -33.10
CA MET A 311 116.38 14.19 -33.17
C MET A 311 117.79 14.77 -33.29
#